data_AF-A0A8H4ACT7-F1
#
_entry.id   AF-A0A8H4ACT7-F1
#
_cell.length_a   1.000
_cell.length_b   1.000
_cell.length_c   1.000
_cell.angle_alpha   90.00
_cell.angle_beta   90.00
_cell.angle_gamma   90.00
#
_symmetry.space_group_name_H-M   'P 1'
#
loop_
_entity.id
_entity.type
_entity.pdbx_description
1 polymer ?
#
loop_
_entity_poly.entity_id
_entity_poly.type
_entity_poly.pdbx_seq_one_letter_code
_entity_poly.pdbx_strand_id
1 'polypeptide(L)'
;MIDPLKVGTFFFLILLGGLLFSLTTANLSKIPTTVNSTLTGFQTWRFYVKDLDIETWDSMIILSSILPIVSGVFMLIWSSKYETLNVFIINSEKKSSTKLFNKLLAGYAIATGIVTPPLALLDLGKIFTSLAVIHNYFEAIILLVLHQGGSVISNHRIILYSIIYLLIAEGVTILLKWPYAAFWFKFQGLSLDIAVLIQFIRIYLKTERDYQEGYTSLPHHTSDDERESEEHDRPNDNNNKIDPHIRHVLLLPISALFHVSGNFVNAVFLTDALA
;
A
#
# COMPACT_ATOMS: atom_id res chain seq x y z
N MET A 1 -12.61 21.94 2.89
CA MET A 1 -11.64 21.68 1.80
C MET A 1 -10.25 21.65 2.43
N ILE A 2 -9.58 20.49 2.51
CA ILE A 2 -8.24 20.42 3.10
C ILE A 2 -7.23 20.97 2.08
N ASP A 3 -6.36 21.84 2.56
CA ASP A 3 -5.39 22.56 1.73
C ASP A 3 -4.33 21.58 1.17
N PRO A 4 -4.21 21.42 -0.16
CA PRO A 4 -3.19 20.56 -0.77
C PRO A 4 -1.76 20.99 -0.40
N LEU A 5 -1.55 22.23 0.04
CA LEU A 5 -0.27 22.70 0.57
C LEU A 5 0.12 21.91 1.83
N LYS A 6 -0.83 21.66 2.74
CA LYS A 6 -0.60 20.93 4.00
C LYS A 6 -0.27 19.45 3.78
N VAL A 7 -0.78 18.88 2.69
CA VAL A 7 -0.49 17.49 2.27
C VAL A 7 0.92 17.38 1.74
N GLY A 8 1.31 18.32 0.86
CA GLY A 8 2.68 18.45 0.38
C GLY A 8 3.64 18.64 1.54
N THR A 9 3.28 19.46 2.54
CA THR A 9 4.10 19.68 3.75
C THR A 9 4.24 18.41 4.58
N PHE A 10 3.18 17.61 4.77
CA PHE A 10 3.26 16.36 5.54
C PHE A 10 4.15 15.31 4.87
N PHE A 11 3.96 15.08 3.56
CA PHE A 11 4.83 14.20 2.79
C PHE A 11 6.27 14.71 2.76
N PHE A 12 6.46 16.01 2.59
CA PHE A 12 7.78 16.64 2.63
C PHE A 12 8.45 16.50 4.01
N LEU A 13 7.71 16.60 5.11
CA LEU A 13 8.24 16.42 6.47
C LEU A 13 8.59 14.96 6.75
N ILE A 14 7.82 13.99 6.24
CA ILE A 14 8.17 12.56 6.30
C ILE A 14 9.44 12.30 5.49
N LEU A 15 9.51 12.79 4.26
CA LEU A 15 10.68 12.64 3.39
C LEU A 15 11.92 13.33 3.99
N LEU A 16 11.76 14.54 4.53
CA LEU A 16 12.85 15.28 5.18
C LEU A 16 13.29 14.59 6.49
N GLY A 17 12.35 14.14 7.31
CA GLY A 17 12.62 13.39 8.53
C GLY A 17 13.35 12.08 8.24
N GLY A 18 12.97 11.38 7.17
CA GLY A 18 13.65 10.20 6.66
C GLY A 18 15.06 10.43 6.19
N LEU A 19 15.26 11.50 5.41
CA LEU A 19 16.57 11.90 4.95
C LEU A 19 17.48 12.22 6.14
N LEU A 20 17.01 12.99 7.12
CA LEU A 20 17.76 13.32 8.33
C LEU A 20 18.02 12.09 9.21
N PHE A 21 17.06 11.18 9.32
CA PHE A 21 17.22 9.92 10.07
C PHE A 21 18.25 8.98 9.41
N SER A 22 18.24 8.88 8.08
CA SER A 22 19.22 8.09 7.32
C SER A 22 20.66 8.55 7.52
N LEU A 23 20.85 9.81 7.93
CA LEU A 23 22.15 10.43 8.16
C LEU A 23 22.64 10.33 9.62
N THR A 24 21.81 9.91 10.58
CA THR A 24 22.09 10.17 12.00
C THR A 24 22.34 8.96 12.91
N THR A 25 22.21 7.71 12.45
CA THR A 25 22.20 6.57 13.42
C THR A 25 22.95 5.29 13.03
N ALA A 26 23.43 5.12 11.80
CA ALA A 26 24.15 3.90 11.43
C ALA A 26 25.64 4.01 11.81
N ASN A 27 26.13 3.09 12.64
CA ASN A 27 27.58 2.91 12.82
C ASN A 27 28.17 2.31 11.53
N LEU A 28 28.56 3.18 10.60
CA LEU A 28 29.03 2.84 9.26
C LEU A 28 30.22 1.88 9.28
N SER A 29 30.97 1.80 10.39
CA SER A 29 32.12 0.91 10.54
C SER A 29 31.75 -0.58 10.62
N LYS A 30 30.48 -0.90 10.90
CA LYS A 30 29.99 -2.28 11.01
C LYS A 30 29.26 -2.80 9.77
N ILE A 31 29.07 -1.95 8.76
CA ILE A 31 28.29 -2.33 7.59
C ILE A 31 29.11 -3.31 6.72
N PRO A 32 28.61 -4.53 6.45
CA PRO A 32 29.29 -5.51 5.63
C PRO A 32 29.54 -4.97 4.22
N THR A 33 30.60 -5.50 3.60
CA THR A 33 30.86 -5.26 2.18
C THR A 33 29.73 -5.83 1.34
N THR A 34 29.19 -5.00 0.48
CA THR A 34 28.20 -5.37 -0.54
C THR A 34 28.73 -6.45 -1.47
N VAL A 35 27.84 -7.32 -1.95
CA VAL A 35 28.15 -8.27 -3.03
C VAL A 35 27.71 -7.73 -4.39
N ASN A 36 28.31 -8.22 -5.46
CA ASN A 36 27.83 -7.92 -6.82
C ASN A 36 26.68 -8.85 -7.19
N SER A 37 25.72 -8.33 -7.96
CA SER A 37 24.62 -9.12 -8.50
C SER A 37 25.17 -10.19 -9.43
N THR A 38 24.64 -11.41 -9.31
CA THR A 38 25.04 -12.54 -10.15
C THR A 38 24.74 -12.30 -11.63
N LEU A 39 23.62 -11.63 -11.94
CA LEU A 39 23.18 -11.41 -13.31
C LEU A 39 23.85 -10.19 -13.96
N THR A 40 23.96 -9.08 -13.23
CA THR A 40 24.38 -7.79 -13.81
C THR A 40 25.82 -7.42 -13.49
N GLY A 41 26.42 -8.04 -12.47
CA GLY A 41 27.74 -7.68 -11.97
C GLY A 41 27.80 -6.33 -11.22
N PHE A 42 26.70 -5.59 -11.13
CA PHE A 42 26.65 -4.33 -10.39
C PHE A 42 26.60 -4.55 -8.89
N GLN A 43 27.09 -3.56 -8.15
CA GLN A 43 27.08 -3.58 -6.68
C GLN A 43 25.64 -3.55 -6.15
N THR A 44 25.34 -4.48 -5.24
CA THR A 44 24.02 -4.66 -4.63
C THR A 44 24.06 -4.23 -3.16
N TRP A 45 22.91 -4.25 -2.52
CA TRP A 45 22.70 -4.03 -1.10
C TRP A 45 22.51 -5.34 -0.32
N ARG A 46 22.66 -6.47 -1.01
CA ARG A 46 22.58 -7.80 -0.43
C ARG A 46 23.86 -8.10 0.35
N PHE A 47 23.70 -8.88 1.41
CA PHE A 47 24.80 -9.44 2.19
C PHE A 47 24.87 -10.95 2.01
N TYR A 48 26.05 -11.50 2.30
CA TYR A 48 26.21 -12.94 2.41
C TYR A 48 25.45 -13.44 3.64
N VAL A 49 24.41 -14.25 3.40
CA VAL A 49 23.68 -14.95 4.46
C VAL A 49 24.19 -16.39 4.47
N LYS A 50 24.86 -16.76 5.56
CA LYS A 50 25.40 -18.10 5.74
C LYS A 50 24.24 -19.11 5.77
N ASP A 51 24.42 -20.24 5.08
CA ASP A 51 23.47 -21.35 5.04
C ASP A 51 22.07 -20.97 4.52
N LEU A 52 21.97 -19.92 3.70
CA LEU A 52 20.73 -19.56 3.02
C LEU A 52 20.34 -20.63 2.00
N ASP A 53 19.21 -21.28 2.25
CA ASP A 53 18.57 -22.17 1.28
C ASP A 53 17.98 -21.33 0.13
N ILE A 54 18.69 -21.32 -0.99
CA ILE A 54 18.32 -20.55 -2.19
C ILE A 54 17.03 -21.12 -2.81
N GLU A 55 16.82 -22.44 -2.78
CA GLU A 55 15.62 -23.05 -3.36
C GLU A 55 14.37 -22.64 -2.58
N THR A 56 14.46 -22.63 -1.25
CA THR A 56 13.38 -22.13 -0.37
C THR A 56 13.15 -20.63 -0.60
N TRP A 57 14.21 -19.83 -0.67
CA TRP A 57 14.12 -18.39 -0.92
C TRP A 57 13.44 -18.06 -2.25
N ASP A 58 13.86 -18.71 -3.34
CA ASP A 58 13.29 -18.50 -4.67
C ASP A 58 11.84 -18.98 -4.74
N SER A 59 11.52 -20.09 -4.08
CA SER A 59 10.13 -20.59 -3.97
C SER A 59 9.23 -19.59 -3.24
N MET A 60 9.72 -18.97 -2.17
CA MET A 60 9.00 -17.91 -1.45
C MET A 60 8.77 -16.68 -2.33
N ILE A 61 9.77 -16.27 -3.13
CA ILE A 61 9.64 -15.15 -4.08
C ILE A 61 8.58 -15.45 -5.14
N ILE A 62 8.59 -16.65 -5.72
CA ILE A 62 7.61 -17.06 -6.75
C ILE A 62 6.20 -17.05 -6.16
N LEU A 63 6.01 -17.66 -4.98
CA LEU A 63 4.70 -17.68 -4.32
C LEU A 63 4.21 -16.25 -3.98
N SER A 64 5.11 -15.41 -3.47
CA SER A 64 4.82 -14.01 -3.13
C SER A 64 4.58 -13.13 -4.36
N SER A 65 4.99 -13.59 -5.55
CA SER A 65 4.67 -12.94 -6.83
C SER A 65 3.29 -13.36 -7.35
N ILE A 66 3.00 -14.66 -7.34
CA ILE A 66 1.76 -15.22 -7.90
C ILE A 66 0.53 -14.77 -7.11
N LEU A 67 0.57 -14.84 -5.78
CA LEU A 67 -0.61 -14.56 -4.94
C LEU A 67 -1.17 -13.13 -5.14
N PRO A 68 -0.34 -12.06 -5.11
CA PRO A 68 -0.82 -10.70 -5.37
C PRO A 68 -1.30 -10.49 -6.82
N ILE A 69 -0.64 -11.09 -7.81
CA ILE A 69 -1.07 -10.98 -9.22
C ILE A 69 -2.46 -11.59 -9.40
N VAL A 70 -2.65 -12.83 -8.94
CA VAL A 70 -3.92 -13.54 -9.06
C VAL A 70 -5.03 -12.78 -8.32
N SER A 71 -4.76 -12.35 -7.08
CA SER A 71 -5.71 -11.58 -6.27
C SER A 71 -6.08 -10.25 -6.94
N GLY A 72 -5.09 -9.52 -7.46
CA GLY A 72 -5.30 -8.26 -8.15
C GLY A 72 -6.09 -8.42 -9.46
N VAL A 73 -5.84 -9.46 -10.24
CA VAL A 73 -6.63 -9.77 -11.44
C VAL A 73 -8.08 -10.06 -11.09
N PHE A 74 -8.36 -10.89 -10.08
CA PHE A 74 -9.72 -11.15 -9.63
C PHE A 74 -10.41 -9.88 -9.14
N MET A 75 -9.71 -9.04 -8.37
CA MET A 75 -10.25 -7.75 -7.90
C MET A 75 -10.50 -6.76 -9.05
N LEU A 76 -9.67 -6.79 -10.11
CA LEU A 76 -9.86 -5.95 -11.29
C LEU A 76 -11.07 -6.38 -12.12
N ILE A 77 -11.27 -7.69 -12.30
CA ILE A 77 -12.46 -8.27 -12.94
C ILE A 77 -13.70 -7.90 -12.13
N TRP A 78 -13.65 -8.13 -10.82
CA TRP A 78 -14.77 -7.87 -9.92
C TRP A 78 -15.16 -6.39 -9.88
N SER A 79 -14.19 -5.49 -9.68
CA SER A 79 -14.41 -4.03 -9.67
C SER A 79 -14.87 -3.46 -11.02
N SER A 80 -14.65 -4.18 -12.12
CA SER A 80 -15.13 -3.78 -13.44
C SER A 80 -16.56 -4.21 -13.72
N LYS A 81 -16.96 -5.39 -13.21
CA LYS A 81 -18.25 -6.04 -13.49
C LYS A 81 -19.37 -5.62 -12.53
N TYR A 82 -19.06 -5.37 -11.26
CA TYR A 82 -20.07 -5.06 -10.24
C TYR A 82 -20.04 -3.57 -9.85
N GLU A 83 -21.22 -2.99 -9.63
CA GLU A 83 -21.33 -1.68 -8.97
C GLU A 83 -20.97 -1.86 -7.49
N THR A 84 -19.70 -1.65 -7.16
CA THR A 84 -19.22 -1.84 -5.79
C THR A 84 -19.63 -0.66 -4.91
N LEU A 85 -20.24 -0.97 -3.76
CA LEU A 85 -20.36 -0.17 -2.53
C LEU A 85 -20.22 1.34 -2.75
N ASN A 86 -21.35 2.02 -2.89
CA ASN A 86 -21.45 3.47 -3.09
C ASN A 86 -21.01 4.33 -1.89
N VAL A 87 -20.56 3.73 -0.79
CA VAL A 87 -20.38 4.46 0.46
C VAL A 87 -19.14 4.00 1.20
N PHE A 88 -17.99 4.47 0.77
CA PHE A 88 -16.84 4.54 1.68
C PHE A 88 -16.64 5.96 2.20
N ILE A 89 -17.16 6.98 1.51
CA ILE A 89 -16.94 8.39 1.89
C ILE A 89 -18.18 9.22 1.53
N ILE A 90 -19.07 9.43 2.51
CA ILE A 90 -20.03 10.53 2.46
C ILE A 90 -19.27 11.79 2.85
N ASN A 91 -18.84 12.58 1.87
CA ASN A 91 -18.60 13.98 2.12
C ASN A 91 -19.90 14.67 1.73
N SER A 92 -20.63 15.15 2.75
CA SER A 92 -21.78 16.06 2.67
C SER A 92 -22.33 16.22 1.25
N GLU A 93 -23.36 15.42 0.94
CA GLU A 93 -24.22 15.46 -0.26
C GLU A 93 -23.83 14.66 -1.52
N LYS A 94 -22.58 14.16 -1.68
CA LYS A 94 -22.24 13.32 -2.85
C LYS A 94 -21.75 11.92 -2.50
N LYS A 95 -22.51 10.90 -2.94
CA LYS A 95 -22.08 9.50 -2.96
C LYS A 95 -20.98 9.35 -4.03
N SER A 96 -19.76 9.00 -3.62
CA SER A 96 -18.65 8.73 -4.54
C SER A 96 -18.47 7.23 -4.74
N SER A 97 -18.44 6.78 -6.00
CA SER A 97 -18.17 5.37 -6.34
C SER A 97 -16.78 4.94 -5.89
N THR A 98 -16.67 3.73 -5.35
CA THR A 98 -15.40 3.11 -4.94
C THR A 98 -14.71 2.31 -6.02
N LYS A 99 -15.29 2.28 -7.22
CA LYS A 99 -14.77 1.55 -8.39
C LYS A 99 -13.30 1.87 -8.66
N LEU A 100 -12.92 3.16 -8.62
CA LEU A 100 -11.54 3.54 -8.91
C LEU A 100 -10.58 3.18 -7.78
N PHE A 101 -11.00 3.30 -6.52
CA PHE A 101 -10.20 2.84 -5.39
C PHE A 101 -9.92 1.33 -5.49
N ASN A 102 -10.93 0.53 -5.80
CA ASN A 102 -10.77 -0.93 -5.97
C ASN A 102 -9.86 -1.27 -7.16
N LYS A 103 -9.95 -0.52 -8.27
CA LYS A 103 -9.03 -0.66 -9.41
C LYS A 103 -7.59 -0.26 -9.08
N LEU A 104 -7.39 0.79 -8.27
CA LEU A 104 -6.07 1.19 -7.80
C LEU A 104 -5.47 0.15 -6.86
N LEU A 105 -6.27 -0.40 -5.94
CA LEU A 105 -5.85 -1.49 -5.07
C LEU A 105 -5.50 -2.76 -5.88
N ALA A 106 -6.21 -2.99 -6.99
CA ALA A 106 -5.91 -4.11 -7.90
C ALA A 106 -4.60 -3.90 -8.65
N GLY A 107 -4.39 -2.69 -9.18
CA GLY A 107 -3.13 -2.31 -9.79
C GLY A 107 -1.95 -2.42 -8.81
N TYR A 108 -2.15 -1.98 -7.56
CA TYR A 108 -1.18 -2.12 -6.48
C TYR A 108 -0.80 -3.59 -6.22
N ALA A 109 -1.79 -4.47 -6.07
CA ALA A 109 -1.54 -5.90 -5.84
C ALA A 109 -0.77 -6.54 -7.02
N ILE A 110 -1.17 -6.23 -8.25
CA ILE A 110 -0.48 -6.72 -9.46
C ILE A 110 0.96 -6.19 -9.51
N ALA A 111 1.15 -4.90 -9.30
CA ALA A 111 2.48 -4.27 -9.32
C ALA A 111 3.40 -4.87 -8.26
N THR A 112 2.88 -5.12 -7.06
CA THR A 112 3.62 -5.80 -5.96
C THR A 112 4.12 -7.17 -6.40
N GLY A 113 3.25 -7.97 -7.03
CA GLY A 113 3.64 -9.27 -7.52
C GLY A 113 4.62 -9.22 -8.71
N ILE A 114 4.49 -8.24 -9.62
CA ILE A 114 5.43 -8.06 -10.75
C ILE A 114 6.82 -7.59 -10.29
N VAL A 115 6.90 -6.75 -9.25
CA VAL A 115 8.16 -6.23 -8.70
C VAL A 115 8.95 -7.30 -7.93
N THR A 116 8.28 -8.36 -7.46
CA THR A 116 8.89 -9.37 -6.60
C THR A 116 9.94 -10.26 -7.32
N PRO A 117 9.69 -10.85 -8.51
CA PRO A 117 10.69 -11.64 -9.24
C PRO A 117 11.98 -10.89 -9.59
N PRO A 118 11.93 -9.61 -10.02
CA PRO A 118 13.14 -8.80 -10.17
C PRO A 118 14.08 -8.79 -8.95
N LEU A 119 13.57 -8.99 -7.73
CA LEU A 119 14.41 -9.09 -6.53
C LEU A 119 15.36 -10.29 -6.59
N ALA A 120 14.90 -11.44 -7.08
CA ALA A 120 15.74 -12.63 -7.25
C ALA A 120 16.76 -12.47 -8.39
N LEU A 121 16.39 -11.73 -9.44
CA LEU A 121 17.22 -11.61 -10.65
C LEU A 121 18.27 -10.51 -10.55
N LEU A 122 17.91 -9.36 -9.97
CA LEU A 122 18.74 -8.16 -9.97
C LEU A 122 19.43 -7.94 -8.62
N ASP A 123 19.04 -8.71 -7.60
CA ASP A 123 19.29 -8.46 -6.18
C ASP A 123 18.80 -7.06 -5.74
N LEU A 124 18.71 -6.85 -4.43
CA LEU A 124 18.37 -5.54 -3.90
C LEU A 124 19.48 -4.54 -4.25
N GLY A 125 19.16 -3.44 -4.93
CA GLY A 125 20.15 -2.46 -5.37
C GLY A 125 19.52 -1.36 -6.22
N LYS A 126 20.31 -0.41 -6.72
CA LYS A 126 19.77 0.77 -7.45
C LYS A 126 18.94 0.41 -8.68
N ILE A 127 19.31 -0.65 -9.40
CA ILE A 127 18.54 -1.07 -10.59
C ILE A 127 17.20 -1.66 -10.17
N PHE A 128 17.20 -2.50 -9.13
CA PHE A 128 15.97 -3.04 -8.57
C PHE A 128 15.06 -1.91 -8.03
N THR A 129 15.62 -0.89 -7.35
CA THR A 129 14.81 0.20 -6.82
C THR A 129 14.07 0.99 -7.89
N SER A 130 14.65 1.16 -9.09
CA SER A 130 13.97 1.80 -10.21
C SER A 130 12.71 1.03 -10.68
N LEU A 131 12.65 -0.29 -10.45
CA LEU A 131 11.45 -1.09 -10.69
C LEU A 131 10.53 -1.07 -9.46
N ALA A 132 11.11 -1.23 -8.28
CA ALA A 132 10.37 -1.33 -7.03
C ALA A 132 9.68 -0.02 -6.63
N VAL A 133 10.14 1.13 -7.13
CA VAL A 133 9.48 2.42 -6.92
C VAL A 133 8.05 2.46 -7.49
N ILE A 134 7.71 1.58 -8.45
CA ILE A 134 6.34 1.44 -8.97
C ILE A 134 5.37 0.99 -7.86
N HIS A 135 5.79 0.11 -6.95
CA HIS A 135 5.00 -0.30 -5.80
C HIS A 135 4.71 0.92 -4.89
N ASN A 136 5.77 1.67 -4.52
CA ASN A 136 5.66 2.89 -3.71
C ASN A 136 4.76 3.94 -4.38
N TYR A 137 4.78 4.03 -5.71
CA TYR A 137 3.91 4.94 -6.47
C TYR A 137 2.43 4.64 -6.29
N PHE A 138 2.05 3.36 -6.34
CA PHE A 138 0.65 2.97 -6.11
C PHE A 138 0.19 3.34 -4.69
N GLU A 139 1.04 3.15 -3.69
CA GLU A 139 0.74 3.54 -2.30
C GLU A 139 0.57 5.05 -2.16
N ALA A 140 1.47 5.82 -2.78
CA ALA A 140 1.36 7.28 -2.80
C ALA A 140 0.04 7.73 -3.46
N ILE A 141 -0.36 7.13 -4.59
CA ILE A 141 -1.64 7.44 -5.23
C ILE A 141 -2.82 7.05 -4.34
N ILE A 142 -2.80 5.87 -3.73
CA ILE A 142 -3.85 5.40 -2.81
C ILE A 142 -4.02 6.40 -1.66
N LEU A 143 -2.92 6.82 -1.04
CA LEU A 143 -2.94 7.81 0.04
C LEU A 143 -3.52 9.15 -0.41
N LEU A 144 -3.13 9.65 -1.59
CA LEU A 144 -3.64 10.91 -2.13
C LEU A 144 -5.14 10.83 -2.46
N VAL A 145 -5.59 9.71 -3.03
CA VAL A 145 -7.01 9.45 -3.33
C VAL A 145 -7.84 9.40 -2.05
N LEU A 146 -7.37 8.67 -1.04
CA LEU A 146 -8.05 8.57 0.25
C LEU A 146 -8.10 9.92 0.97
N HIS A 147 -7.01 10.71 0.89
CA HIS A 147 -6.97 12.05 1.46
C HIS A 147 -8.00 12.99 0.84
N GLN A 148 -8.27 12.87 -0.46
CA GLN A 148 -9.31 13.65 -1.15
C GLN A 148 -10.74 13.14 -0.91
N GLY A 149 -10.92 12.26 0.08
CA GLY A 149 -12.21 11.69 0.37
C GLY A 149 -12.69 10.73 -0.72
N GLY A 150 -11.77 10.07 -1.44
CA GLY A 150 -12.12 9.10 -2.50
C GLY A 150 -12.71 9.72 -3.77
N SER A 151 -12.95 11.03 -3.78
CA SER A 151 -13.37 11.78 -4.96
C SER A 151 -12.18 11.98 -5.89
N VAL A 152 -11.95 11.01 -6.78
CA VAL A 152 -10.93 11.13 -7.84
C VAL A 152 -11.42 11.91 -9.05
N ILE A 153 -12.62 12.49 -8.97
CA ILE A 153 -13.21 13.22 -10.08
C ILE A 153 -12.33 14.44 -10.38
N SER A 154 -11.52 14.32 -11.42
CA SER A 154 -10.92 15.42 -12.20
C SER A 154 -9.71 16.17 -11.61
N ASN A 155 -8.94 15.64 -10.66
CA ASN A 155 -7.75 16.36 -10.19
C ASN A 155 -6.45 15.84 -10.83
N HIS A 156 -6.13 16.35 -12.03
CA HIS A 156 -4.84 16.11 -12.72
C HIS A 156 -3.61 16.34 -11.82
N ARG A 157 -3.77 17.14 -10.74
CA ARG A 157 -2.71 17.40 -9.77
C ARG A 157 -2.31 16.16 -8.97
N ILE A 158 -3.19 15.16 -8.77
CA ILE A 158 -2.83 13.91 -8.06
C ILE A 158 -1.75 13.16 -8.84
N ILE A 159 -1.94 13.01 -10.15
CA ILE A 159 -0.97 12.36 -11.03
C ILE A 159 0.34 13.14 -11.00
N LEU A 160 0.27 14.47 -11.11
CA LEU A 160 1.45 15.33 -11.04
C LEU A 160 2.22 15.17 -9.72
N TYR A 161 1.55 15.21 -8.56
CA TYR A 161 2.20 15.04 -7.26
C TYR A 161 2.81 13.65 -7.09
N SER A 162 2.16 12.61 -7.62
CA SER A 162 2.66 11.24 -7.58
C SER A 162 3.90 11.06 -8.45
N ILE A 163 3.96 11.73 -9.61
CA ILE A 163 5.16 11.77 -10.47
C ILE A 163 6.29 12.55 -9.78
N ILE A 164 5.99 13.70 -9.17
CA ILE A 164 7.00 14.49 -8.43
C ILE A 164 7.57 13.65 -7.27
N TYR A 165 6.73 12.94 -6.54
CA TYR A 165 7.15 12.00 -5.50
C TYR A 165 8.13 10.96 -6.07
N LEU A 166 7.78 10.29 -7.18
CA LEU A 166 8.64 9.31 -7.83
C LEU A 166 10.02 9.87 -8.19
N LEU A 167 10.05 11.05 -8.81
CA LEU A 167 11.29 11.70 -9.24
C LEU A 167 12.20 12.04 -8.06
N ILE A 168 11.62 12.52 -6.95
CA ILE A 168 12.38 12.82 -5.73
C ILE A 168 12.85 11.52 -5.07
N ALA A 169 11.96 10.56 -4.88
CA ALA A 169 12.24 9.28 -4.25
C ALA A 169 13.38 8.53 -4.96
N GLU A 170 13.28 8.38 -6.28
CA GLU A 170 14.29 7.69 -7.08
C GLU A 170 15.53 8.56 -7.29
N GLY A 171 15.37 9.86 -7.56
CA GLY A 171 16.49 10.79 -7.72
C GLY A 171 17.40 10.82 -6.50
N VAL A 172 16.83 10.88 -5.29
CA VAL A 172 17.61 10.80 -4.05
C VAL A 172 18.27 9.42 -3.91
N THR A 173 17.57 8.32 -4.23
CA THR A 173 18.14 6.96 -4.19
C THR A 173 19.36 6.81 -5.12
N ILE A 174 19.29 7.38 -6.32
CA ILE A 174 20.38 7.37 -7.30
C ILE A 174 21.57 8.22 -6.83
N LEU A 175 21.31 9.40 -6.27
CA LEU A 175 22.35 10.34 -5.83
C LEU A 175 23.07 9.89 -4.56
N LEU A 176 22.36 9.23 -3.64
CA LEU A 176 22.96 8.73 -2.41
C LEU A 176 23.94 7.58 -2.70
N LYS A 177 25.02 7.53 -1.92
CA LYS A 177 25.95 6.41 -1.92
C LYS A 177 25.46 5.33 -0.96
N TRP A 178 25.94 4.10 -1.15
CA TRP A 178 25.85 3.08 -0.11
C TRP A 178 26.47 3.61 1.20
N PRO A 179 25.87 3.37 2.38
CA PRO A 179 24.59 2.68 2.65
C PRO A 179 23.36 3.58 2.63
N TYR A 180 23.54 4.90 2.55
CA TYR A 180 22.47 5.90 2.65
C TYR A 180 21.35 5.70 1.62
N ALA A 181 21.70 5.28 0.40
CA ALA A 181 20.70 4.97 -0.63
C ALA A 181 19.72 3.86 -0.20
N ALA A 182 20.23 2.83 0.48
CA ALA A 182 19.42 1.72 0.94
C ALA A 182 18.56 2.11 2.14
N PHE A 183 19.13 2.85 3.11
CA PHE A 183 18.36 3.40 4.23
C PHE A 183 17.24 4.33 3.75
N TRP A 184 17.56 5.24 2.83
CA TRP A 184 16.57 6.12 2.21
C TRP A 184 15.45 5.32 1.54
N PHE A 185 15.81 4.40 0.65
CA PHE A 185 14.83 3.58 -0.07
C PHE A 185 13.94 2.76 0.86
N LYS A 186 14.52 2.17 1.91
CA LYS A 186 13.74 1.41 2.89
C LYS A 186 12.85 2.30 3.76
N PHE A 187 13.36 3.46 4.18
CA PHE A 187 12.60 4.43 4.96
C PHE A 187 11.38 4.94 4.20
N GLN A 188 11.54 5.37 2.93
CA GLN A 188 10.41 5.89 2.16
C GLN A 188 9.32 4.83 1.96
N GLY A 189 9.69 3.57 1.66
CA GLY A 189 8.76 2.46 1.51
C GLY A 189 8.00 2.16 2.80
N LEU A 190 8.72 1.95 3.91
CA LEU A 190 8.10 1.69 5.22
C LEU A 190 7.19 2.83 5.68
N SER A 191 7.56 4.09 5.38
CA SER A 191 6.74 5.25 5.72
C SER A 191 5.42 5.25 4.96
N LEU A 192 5.44 4.88 3.68
CA LEU A 192 4.21 4.71 2.89
C LEU A 192 3.37 3.54 3.39
N ASP A 193 3.97 2.38 3.64
CA ASP A 193 3.29 1.20 4.18
C ASP A 193 2.51 1.54 5.47
N ILE A 194 3.19 2.20 6.42
CA ILE A 194 2.61 2.62 7.69
C ILE A 194 1.50 3.65 7.47
N ALA A 195 1.71 4.62 6.58
CA ALA A 195 0.69 5.61 6.26
C ALA A 195 -0.57 4.94 5.67
N VAL A 196 -0.40 3.96 4.78
CA VAL A 196 -1.52 3.20 4.18
C VAL A 196 -2.27 2.43 5.26
N LEU A 197 -1.56 1.73 6.16
CA LEU A 197 -2.17 1.04 7.30
C LEU A 197 -3.01 1.98 8.16
N ILE A 198 -2.46 3.14 8.54
CA ILE A 198 -3.18 4.14 9.34
C ILE A 198 -4.45 4.61 8.61
N GLN A 199 -4.38 4.87 7.30
CA GLN A 199 -5.56 5.28 6.54
C GLN A 199 -6.61 4.17 6.45
N PHE A 200 -6.22 2.92 6.26
CA PHE A 200 -7.15 1.79 6.24
C PHE A 200 -7.83 1.58 7.60
N ILE A 201 -7.10 1.73 8.71
CA ILE A 201 -7.69 1.73 10.06
C ILE A 201 -8.71 2.86 10.20
N ARG A 202 -8.37 4.08 9.76
CA ARG A 202 -9.28 5.25 9.82
C ARG A 202 -10.55 5.03 9.00
N ILE A 203 -10.43 4.46 7.80
CA ILE A 203 -11.58 4.11 6.95
C ILE A 203 -12.47 3.13 7.68
N TYR A 204 -11.91 2.04 8.20
CA TYR A 204 -12.66 1.03 8.94
C TYR A 204 -13.43 1.65 10.13
N LEU A 205 -12.73 2.37 11.02
CA LEU A 205 -13.35 2.99 12.20
C LEU A 205 -14.43 4.02 11.83
N LYS A 206 -14.19 4.82 10.79
CA LYS A 206 -15.17 5.78 10.31
C LYS A 206 -16.40 5.08 9.73
N THR A 207 -16.21 4.07 8.90
CA THR A 207 -17.31 3.28 8.32
C THR A 207 -18.13 2.56 9.38
N GLU A 208 -17.47 1.98 10.39
CA GLU A 208 -18.14 1.33 11.52
C GLU A 208 -19.01 2.33 12.31
N ARG A 209 -18.44 3.50 12.65
CA ARG A 209 -19.17 4.54 13.37
C ARG A 209 -20.33 5.10 12.54
N ASP A 210 -20.08 5.47 11.29
CA ASP A 210 -21.11 6.06 10.42
C ASP A 210 -22.25 5.05 10.13
N TYR A 211 -21.98 3.74 10.20
CA TYR A 211 -23.00 2.68 10.15
C TYR A 211 -23.79 2.57 11.46
N GLN A 212 -23.11 2.55 12.61
CA GLN A 212 -23.77 2.49 13.93
C GLN A 212 -24.68 3.70 14.17
N GLU A 213 -24.28 4.88 13.68
CA GLU A 213 -25.04 6.14 13.80
C GLU A 213 -26.14 6.28 12.72
N GLY A 214 -26.28 5.30 11.81
CA GLY A 214 -27.32 5.30 10.77
C GLY A 214 -27.09 6.31 9.63
N TYR A 215 -25.91 6.94 9.56
CA TYR A 215 -25.54 7.87 8.49
C TYR A 215 -25.26 7.16 7.16
N THR A 216 -24.94 5.86 7.20
CA THR A 216 -24.66 5.04 6.03
C THR A 216 -25.45 3.74 6.07
N SER A 217 -26.26 3.48 5.04
CA SER A 217 -26.73 2.13 4.74
C SER A 217 -25.73 1.44 3.81
N LEU A 218 -25.26 0.27 4.21
CA LEU A 218 -24.50 -0.61 3.31
C LEU A 218 -25.46 -1.10 2.22
N PRO A 219 -25.00 -1.30 0.97
CA PRO A 219 -25.86 -1.84 -0.06
C PRO A 219 -26.32 -3.23 0.38
N HIS A 220 -27.61 -3.40 0.60
CA HIS A 220 -28.19 -4.73 0.55
C HIS A 220 -28.03 -5.23 -0.88
N HIS A 221 -27.50 -6.44 -1.03
CA HIS A 221 -27.64 -7.18 -2.26
C HIS A 221 -29.14 -7.35 -2.49
N THR A 222 -29.76 -6.48 -3.29
CA THR A 222 -31.02 -6.81 -3.95
C THR A 222 -30.64 -7.87 -4.98
N SER A 223 -30.72 -9.14 -4.59
CA SER A 223 -31.04 -10.18 -5.56
C SER A 223 -32.29 -9.70 -6.31
N ASP A 224 -32.29 -9.82 -7.63
CA ASP A 224 -33.38 -9.40 -8.53
C ASP A 224 -34.75 -10.07 -8.26
N ASP A 225 -34.90 -10.81 -7.15
CA ASP A 225 -36.09 -11.55 -6.74
C ASP A 225 -36.97 -10.84 -5.69
N GLU A 226 -36.59 -9.68 -5.15
CA GLU A 226 -37.43 -8.93 -4.19
C GLU A 226 -37.99 -7.64 -4.81
N ARG A 227 -38.72 -7.82 -5.92
CA ARG A 227 -39.84 -6.93 -6.24
C ARG A 227 -41.07 -7.51 -5.55
N GLU A 228 -41.77 -6.66 -4.80
CA GLU A 228 -43.10 -6.90 -4.19
C GLU A 228 -43.12 -7.57 -2.81
N SER A 229 -43.06 -6.74 -1.76
CA SER A 229 -43.98 -6.78 -0.60
C SER A 229 -43.60 -5.62 0.32
N GLU A 230 -44.39 -4.54 0.26
CA GLU A 230 -45.37 -4.23 1.30
C GLU A 230 -44.73 -3.89 2.65
N GLU A 231 -44.61 -2.58 2.84
CA GLU A 231 -44.88 -1.82 4.06
C GLU A 231 -45.64 -2.63 5.14
N HIS A 232 -44.91 -3.34 6.01
CA HIS A 232 -45.47 -3.79 7.28
C HIS A 232 -44.38 -3.95 8.35
N ASP A 233 -44.58 -3.20 9.43
CA ASP A 233 -44.02 -3.35 10.77
C ASP A 233 -43.21 -4.63 11.01
N ARG A 234 -41.91 -4.48 11.29
CA ARG A 234 -41.21 -5.41 12.18
C ARG A 234 -40.31 -4.72 13.19
N PRO A 235 -40.32 -5.23 14.43
CA PRO A 235 -39.89 -4.53 15.61
C PRO A 235 -38.37 -4.57 15.76
N ASN A 236 -37.88 -3.57 16.48
CA ASN A 236 -36.66 -3.51 17.29
C ASN A 236 -36.02 -4.88 17.61
N ASP A 237 -35.32 -5.48 16.65
CA ASP A 237 -34.57 -6.73 16.87
C ASP A 237 -33.12 -6.35 17.20
N ASN A 238 -32.93 -6.15 18.49
CA ASN A 238 -31.74 -5.69 19.17
C ASN A 238 -30.65 -6.78 19.20
N ASN A 239 -30.30 -7.31 18.03
CA ASN A 239 -29.19 -8.24 17.85
C ASN A 239 -28.12 -7.55 17.01
N ASN A 240 -27.00 -7.23 17.67
CA ASN A 240 -25.73 -6.74 17.13
C ASN A 240 -25.10 -7.67 16.07
N LYS A 241 -25.84 -8.10 15.05
CA LYS A 241 -25.29 -8.75 13.87
C LYS A 241 -24.71 -7.66 12.99
N ILE A 242 -23.44 -7.33 13.25
CA ILE A 242 -22.60 -6.53 12.35
C ILE A 242 -22.81 -7.08 10.94
N ASP A 243 -23.32 -6.24 10.04
CA ASP A 243 -23.57 -6.57 8.65
C ASP A 243 -22.31 -7.17 8.02
N PRO A 244 -22.40 -8.32 7.32
CA PRO A 244 -21.26 -8.97 6.67
C PRO A 244 -20.45 -8.02 5.77
N HIS A 245 -21.05 -6.95 5.24
CA HIS A 245 -20.35 -5.96 4.40
C HIS A 245 -19.31 -5.12 5.16
N ILE A 246 -19.49 -4.84 6.46
CA ILE A 246 -18.45 -4.16 7.28
C ILE A 246 -17.23 -5.05 7.49
N ARG A 247 -17.45 -6.37 7.61
CA ARG A 247 -16.36 -7.34 7.77
C ARG A 247 -15.44 -7.37 6.56
N HIS A 248 -15.93 -7.05 5.36
CA HIS A 248 -15.07 -6.91 4.19
C HIS A 248 -14.14 -5.69 4.27
N VAL A 249 -14.58 -4.60 4.90
CA VAL A 249 -13.73 -3.40 5.09
C VAL A 249 -12.57 -3.69 6.04
N LEU A 250 -12.77 -4.59 7.02
CA LEU A 250 -11.73 -5.04 7.95
C LEU A 250 -10.56 -5.75 7.23
N LEU A 251 -10.77 -6.29 6.02
CA LEU A 251 -9.72 -6.91 5.24
C LEU A 251 -8.62 -5.91 4.84
N LEU A 252 -8.95 -4.63 4.67
CA LEU A 252 -7.98 -3.57 4.33
C LEU A 252 -6.89 -3.42 5.42
N PRO A 253 -7.23 -3.06 6.68
CA PRO A 253 -6.22 -2.91 7.72
C PRO A 253 -5.51 -4.23 8.06
N ILE A 254 -6.19 -5.38 7.99
CA ILE A 254 -5.54 -6.69 8.19
C ILE A 254 -4.48 -6.93 7.11
N SER A 255 -4.83 -6.73 5.83
CA SER A 255 -3.88 -6.91 4.71
C SER A 255 -2.69 -5.96 4.83
N ALA A 256 -2.94 -4.69 5.17
CA ALA A 256 -1.85 -3.72 5.35
C ALA A 256 -0.96 -4.06 6.55
N LEU A 257 -1.52 -4.63 7.63
CA LEU A 257 -0.73 -5.07 8.79
C LEU A 257 0.22 -6.20 8.40
N PHE A 258 -0.25 -7.22 7.68
CA PHE A 258 0.60 -8.31 7.20
C PHE A 258 1.68 -7.80 6.24
N HIS A 259 1.33 -6.88 5.34
CA HIS A 259 2.28 -6.24 4.42
C HIS A 259 3.39 -5.47 5.16
N VAL A 260 3.02 -4.56 6.06
CA VAL A 260 3.97 -3.81 6.92
C VAL A 260 4.84 -4.76 7.73
N SER A 261 4.24 -5.80 8.34
CA SER A 261 4.97 -6.76 9.17
C SER A 261 5.99 -7.54 8.36
N GLY A 262 5.63 -8.00 7.15
CA GLY A 262 6.56 -8.65 6.23
C GLY A 262 7.73 -7.74 5.84
N ASN A 263 7.43 -6.48 5.50
CA ASN A 263 8.44 -5.49 5.16
C ASN A 263 9.36 -5.13 6.34
N PHE A 264 8.82 -5.12 7.57
CA PHE A 264 9.56 -4.87 8.80
C PHE A 264 10.46 -6.04 9.17
N VAL A 265 9.97 -7.28 9.10
CA VAL A 265 10.79 -8.48 9.30
C VAL A 265 11.97 -8.49 8.33
N ASN A 266 11.74 -8.21 7.05
CA ASN A 266 12.80 -8.07 6.05
C ASN A 266 13.77 -6.92 6.38
N ALA A 267 13.27 -5.81 6.95
CA ALA A 267 14.13 -4.71 7.41
C ALA A 267 15.02 -5.13 8.59
N VAL A 268 14.44 -5.78 9.61
CA VAL A 268 15.15 -6.23 10.81
C VAL A 268 16.22 -7.24 10.46
N PHE A 269 15.92 -8.23 9.60
CA PHE A 269 16.91 -9.17 9.08
C PHE A 269 18.09 -8.48 8.37
N LEU A 270 17.83 -7.38 7.65
CA LEU A 270 18.88 -6.57 7.07
C LEU A 270 19.75 -5.95 8.18
N THR A 271 19.14 -5.38 9.22
CA THR A 271 19.85 -4.79 10.38
C THR A 271 20.63 -5.78 11.23
N ASP A 272 20.11 -6.99 11.44
CA ASP A 272 20.80 -8.04 12.19
C ASP A 272 21.95 -8.64 11.37
N ALA A 273 21.82 -8.70 10.03
CA ALA A 273 22.94 -9.01 9.14
C ALA A 273 24.01 -7.90 9.09
N LEU A 274 23.69 -6.69 9.56
CA LEU A 274 24.58 -5.53 9.67
C LEU A 274 25.27 -5.41 11.05
N ALA A 275 24.93 -6.23 12.05
CA ALA A 275 25.36 -6.09 13.45
C ALA A 275 26.53 -6.99 13.83
#